data_AF-A0A1G9MS50-F1
#
_entry.id   AF-A0A1G9MS50-F1
#
_cell.length_a   1.000
_cell.length_b   1.000
_cell.length_c   1.000
_cell.angle_alpha   90.00
_cell.angle_beta   90.00
_cell.angle_gamma   90.00
#
_symmetry.space_group_name_H-M   'P 1'
#
loop_
_entity.id
_entity.type
_entity.pdbx_description
1 polymer ?
#
loop_
_entity_poly.entity_id
_entity_poly.type
_entity_poly.pdbx_seq_one_letter_code
_entity_poly.pdbx_strand_id
1 'polypeptide(L)'
;MYDLAAINYYLPLLRSSSVQWLSDRMWWISVTPKAHQSIEIDDIHEVLAGGTPPEVRQEDGYELPITLHCPIVAFFVHRSAGDGTVSILNLSSESTSLRGYCRALSSGASVLGIEWGGKTWEAITYAEDGDIVAHFPEGFSRELAGGTNPEALSQELQFIHQFSEDAPAGVVAQKAAALAILEARSGLRITEEWLNSTHEVVYVDVPVGDGDSAHSGAIASQPTIPNSPDAWPHSKKCGLLLWIIDLLVTKFGFEWPEISEARSAYGSGHVPEEALHTEVMDRTLRLGRDWLEATNEYESSAANSEFMRLRWRAGIAIRVALREIEQSDPKLSSLQLAKEALGMEWPTVQQHILNL
;
A
#
# COMPACT_ATOMS: atom_id res chain seq x y z
N MET A 1 -8.98 -19.32 -22.61
CA MET A 1 -7.77 -20.02 -23.09
C MET A 1 -6.69 -18.97 -23.14
N TYR A 2 -5.61 -19.14 -22.36
CA TYR A 2 -4.56 -18.14 -22.24
C TYR A 2 -3.73 -18.04 -23.53
N ASP A 3 -3.37 -16.82 -23.92
CA ASP A 3 -2.75 -16.54 -25.21
C ASP A 3 -1.22 -16.78 -25.15
N LEU A 4 -0.73 -17.70 -25.97
CA LEU A 4 0.71 -17.93 -26.14
C LEU A 4 1.44 -16.70 -26.68
N ALA A 5 0.75 -15.78 -27.37
CA ALA A 5 1.33 -14.53 -27.82
C ALA A 5 1.73 -13.63 -26.64
N ALA A 6 0.94 -13.60 -25.55
CA ALA A 6 1.27 -12.86 -24.34
C ALA A 6 2.51 -13.45 -23.65
N ILE A 7 2.62 -14.77 -23.57
CA ILE A 7 3.84 -15.42 -23.04
C ILE A 7 5.05 -15.05 -23.89
N ASN A 8 4.95 -15.16 -25.22
CA ASN A 8 6.03 -14.82 -26.13
C ASN A 8 6.43 -13.34 -26.06
N TYR A 9 5.52 -12.48 -25.62
CA TYR A 9 5.80 -11.07 -25.34
C TYR A 9 6.53 -10.88 -24.00
N TYR A 10 6.06 -11.50 -22.92
CA TYR A 10 6.65 -11.32 -21.59
C TYR A 10 8.01 -12.01 -21.42
N LEU A 11 8.27 -13.11 -22.13
CA LEU A 11 9.56 -13.81 -22.07
C LEU A 11 10.77 -12.92 -22.39
N PRO A 12 10.83 -12.19 -23.52
CA PRO A 12 11.93 -11.27 -23.80
C PRO A 12 11.92 -10.07 -22.86
N LEU A 13 10.75 -9.57 -22.44
CA LEU A 13 10.65 -8.45 -21.50
C LEU A 13 11.31 -8.79 -20.15
N LEU A 14 10.95 -9.93 -19.55
CA LEU A 14 11.53 -10.42 -18.29
C LEU A 14 13.04 -10.73 -18.38
N ARG A 15 13.56 -10.94 -19.58
CA ARG A 15 15.01 -11.14 -19.83
C ARG A 15 15.74 -9.85 -20.17
N SER A 16 15.02 -8.76 -20.37
CA SER A 16 15.61 -7.48 -20.73
C SER A 16 16.34 -6.88 -19.54
N SER A 17 17.56 -6.39 -19.79
CA SER A 17 18.32 -5.66 -18.78
C SER A 17 17.70 -4.32 -18.41
N SER A 18 16.85 -3.74 -19.28
CA SER A 18 16.15 -2.48 -18.98
C SER A 18 15.09 -2.64 -17.90
N VAL A 19 14.49 -3.83 -17.74
CA VAL A 19 13.40 -4.04 -16.76
C VAL A 19 13.70 -5.23 -15.86
N GLN A 20 14.98 -5.44 -15.54
CA GLN A 20 15.41 -6.57 -14.72
C GLN A 20 14.69 -6.63 -13.37
N TRP A 21 14.39 -5.47 -12.79
CA TRP A 21 13.62 -5.36 -11.55
C TRP A 21 12.26 -6.08 -11.63
N LEU A 22 11.59 -6.09 -12.79
CA LEU A 22 10.30 -6.76 -13.00
C LEU A 22 10.42 -8.28 -12.85
N SER A 23 11.54 -8.85 -13.30
CA SER A 23 11.84 -10.28 -13.11
C SER A 23 12.21 -10.61 -11.67
N ASP A 24 12.83 -9.68 -10.96
CA ASP A 24 13.35 -9.88 -9.61
C ASP A 24 12.25 -9.77 -8.56
N ARG A 25 11.38 -8.75 -8.67
CA ARG A 25 10.32 -8.44 -7.70
C ARG A 25 9.13 -7.75 -8.37
N MET A 26 7.92 -8.25 -8.14
CA MET A 26 6.70 -7.61 -8.62
C MET A 26 5.49 -8.20 -7.91
N TRP A 27 4.51 -7.36 -7.61
CA TRP A 27 3.13 -7.79 -7.41
C TRP A 27 2.21 -7.20 -8.47
N TRP A 28 1.21 -7.98 -8.87
CA TRP A 28 0.12 -7.50 -9.70
C TRP A 28 -1.19 -8.13 -9.24
N ILE A 29 -2.15 -7.28 -8.92
CA ILE A 29 -3.49 -7.63 -8.50
C ILE A 29 -4.47 -7.17 -9.59
N SER A 30 -5.37 -8.04 -9.99
CA SER A 30 -6.55 -7.73 -10.78
C SER A 30 -7.77 -7.79 -9.88
N VAL A 31 -8.53 -6.70 -9.82
CA VAL A 31 -9.79 -6.57 -9.08
C VAL A 31 -10.93 -6.44 -10.08
N THR A 32 -11.74 -7.49 -10.21
CA THR A 32 -12.84 -7.54 -11.19
C THR A 32 -14.18 -7.39 -10.46
N PRO A 33 -15.02 -6.40 -10.82
CA PRO A 33 -16.33 -6.21 -10.21
C PRO A 33 -17.22 -7.43 -10.45
N LYS A 34 -18.00 -7.81 -9.44
CA LYS A 34 -19.08 -8.80 -9.64
C LYS A 34 -20.18 -8.20 -10.52
N ALA A 35 -20.92 -9.08 -11.20
CA ALA A 35 -22.01 -8.66 -12.08
C ALA A 35 -22.96 -7.68 -11.36
N HIS A 36 -23.22 -6.54 -12.00
CA HIS A 36 -24.06 -5.45 -11.48
C HIS A 36 -23.48 -4.63 -10.31
N GLN A 37 -22.20 -4.77 -10.00
CA GLN A 37 -21.49 -3.90 -9.06
C GLN A 37 -20.52 -2.99 -9.82
N SER A 38 -20.30 -1.77 -9.31
CA SER A 38 -19.17 -0.93 -9.71
C SER A 38 -18.13 -0.92 -8.59
N ILE A 39 -16.87 -0.86 -8.97
CA ILE A 39 -15.76 -0.62 -8.04
C ILE A 39 -15.31 0.81 -8.30
N GLU A 40 -15.44 1.66 -7.29
CA GLU A 40 -14.88 3.01 -7.38
C GLU A 40 -13.39 2.99 -7.07
N ILE A 41 -12.63 3.80 -7.80
CA ILE A 41 -11.17 3.89 -7.61
C ILE A 41 -10.84 4.37 -6.19
N ASP A 42 -11.65 5.29 -5.65
CA ASP A 42 -11.44 5.81 -4.29
C ASP A 42 -11.56 4.70 -3.22
N ASP A 43 -12.44 3.71 -3.42
CA ASP A 43 -12.53 2.56 -2.51
C ASP A 43 -11.26 1.71 -2.56
N ILE A 44 -10.68 1.53 -3.76
CA ILE A 44 -9.39 0.84 -3.94
C ILE A 44 -8.28 1.62 -3.23
N HIS A 45 -8.23 2.94 -3.41
CA HIS A 45 -7.23 3.79 -2.77
C HIS A 45 -7.33 3.72 -1.23
N GLU A 46 -8.53 3.79 -0.67
CA GLU A 46 -8.76 3.68 0.76
C GLU A 46 -8.31 2.32 1.32
N VAL A 47 -8.64 1.23 0.62
CA VAL A 47 -8.22 -0.13 1.02
C VAL A 47 -6.69 -0.25 0.98
N LEU A 48 -6.05 0.25 -0.08
CA LEU A 48 -4.59 0.25 -0.19
C LEU A 48 -3.94 1.07 0.93
N ALA A 49 -4.50 2.24 1.25
CA ALA A 49 -4.04 3.11 2.34
C ALA A 49 -4.40 2.61 3.76
N GLY A 50 -5.10 1.47 3.86
CA GLY A 50 -5.49 0.86 5.14
C GLY A 50 -6.46 1.73 5.96
N GLY A 51 -7.32 2.52 5.30
CA GLY A 51 -8.30 3.39 5.94
C GLY A 51 -7.78 4.78 6.34
N THR A 52 -6.54 5.13 6.00
CA THR A 52 -6.08 6.52 6.02
C THR A 52 -6.44 7.22 4.70
N PRO A 53 -6.55 8.56 4.65
CA PRO A 53 -6.70 9.27 3.38
C PRO A 53 -5.53 8.90 2.45
N PRO A 54 -5.81 8.41 1.23
CA PRO A 54 -4.78 7.96 0.32
C PRO A 54 -3.96 9.14 -0.21
N GLU A 55 -2.64 8.95 -0.35
CA GLU A 55 -1.77 9.90 -1.05
C GLU A 55 -1.61 9.41 -2.50
N VAL A 56 -2.21 10.15 -3.43
CA VAL A 56 -2.27 9.78 -4.86
C VAL A 56 -1.48 10.80 -5.67
N ARG A 57 -0.56 10.33 -6.52
CA ARG A 57 0.24 11.19 -7.42
C ARG A 57 0.26 10.62 -8.83
N GLN A 58 0.77 11.44 -9.75
CA GLN A 58 1.06 11.03 -11.12
C GLN A 58 2.58 10.85 -11.24
N GLU A 59 3.03 9.62 -11.46
CA GLU A 59 4.45 9.25 -11.42
C GLU A 59 4.83 8.34 -12.59
N ASP A 60 6.08 8.41 -13.02
CA ASP A 60 6.59 7.56 -14.09
C ASP A 60 6.99 6.18 -13.55
N GLY A 61 6.58 5.11 -14.26
CA GLY A 61 6.71 3.73 -13.79
C GLY A 61 8.15 3.24 -13.53
N TYR A 62 9.13 3.80 -14.23
CA TYR A 62 10.53 3.38 -14.16
C TYR A 62 11.32 3.99 -12.99
N GLU A 63 10.94 5.17 -12.51
CA GLU A 63 11.75 5.94 -11.55
C GLU A 63 11.53 5.51 -10.09
N LEU A 64 10.35 4.99 -9.77
CA LEU A 64 9.94 4.62 -8.41
C LEU A 64 10.70 3.41 -7.80
N PRO A 65 10.95 2.30 -8.52
CA PRO A 65 11.66 1.13 -7.97
C PRO A 65 13.11 1.42 -7.55
N ILE A 66 13.71 2.51 -8.07
CA ILE A 66 15.11 2.88 -7.86
C ILE A 66 15.25 3.97 -6.77
N THR A 67 14.19 4.70 -6.45
CA THR A 67 14.25 5.94 -5.65
C THR A 67 13.66 5.84 -4.24
N LEU A 68 12.80 4.85 -3.98
CA LEU A 68 12.19 4.66 -2.67
C LEU A 68 13.11 3.86 -1.73
N HIS A 69 14.25 4.44 -1.35
CA HIS A 69 14.98 4.05 -0.12
C HIS A 69 14.25 4.57 1.12
N CYS A 70 12.95 4.31 1.19
CA CYS A 70 12.08 4.73 2.27
C CYS A 70 11.05 3.63 2.55
N PRO A 71 10.57 3.52 3.79
CA PRO A 71 9.56 2.53 4.20
C PRO A 71 8.14 2.89 3.73
N ILE A 72 7.99 3.16 2.43
CA ILE A 72 6.72 3.42 1.74
C ILE A 72 6.60 2.45 0.57
N VAL A 73 5.39 1.97 0.36
CA VAL A 73 5.00 1.17 -0.79
C VAL A 73 4.27 2.06 -1.80
N ALA A 74 4.62 1.94 -3.07
CA ALA A 74 3.94 2.60 -4.17
C ALA A 74 3.13 1.56 -4.97
N PHE A 75 1.84 1.83 -5.15
CA PHE A 75 0.94 1.03 -5.97
C PHE A 75 0.50 1.81 -7.21
N PHE A 76 0.85 1.32 -8.38
CA PHE A 76 0.30 1.81 -9.64
C PHE A 76 -1.12 1.31 -9.80
N VAL A 77 -2.08 2.22 -9.97
CA VAL A 77 -3.50 1.88 -10.13
C VAL A 77 -3.94 2.21 -11.55
N HIS A 78 -4.52 1.22 -12.22
CA HIS A 78 -4.97 1.36 -13.61
C HIS A 78 -6.38 0.79 -13.77
N ARG A 79 -7.32 1.62 -14.23
CA ARG A 79 -8.68 1.18 -14.57
C ARG A 79 -8.76 0.79 -16.05
N SER A 80 -9.18 -0.44 -16.30
CA SER A 80 -9.47 -0.91 -17.66
C SER A 80 -10.66 -0.15 -18.26
N ALA A 81 -10.58 0.20 -19.54
CA ALA A 81 -11.60 1.00 -20.23
C ALA A 81 -12.93 0.25 -20.48
N GLY A 82 -12.99 -1.05 -20.22
CA GLY A 82 -14.13 -1.91 -20.57
C GLY A 82 -15.05 -2.25 -19.39
N ASP A 83 -14.65 -3.26 -18.63
CA ASP A 83 -15.48 -3.97 -17.64
C ASP A 83 -15.40 -3.40 -16.22
N GLY A 84 -14.69 -2.28 -16.05
CA GLY A 84 -14.44 -1.69 -14.73
C GLY A 84 -13.41 -2.45 -13.89
N THR A 85 -12.69 -3.43 -14.46
CA THR A 85 -11.59 -4.10 -13.77
C THR A 85 -10.46 -3.10 -13.47
N VAL A 86 -9.92 -3.20 -12.26
CA VAL A 86 -8.79 -2.38 -11.79
C VAL A 86 -7.56 -3.27 -11.66
N SER A 87 -6.45 -2.85 -12.26
CA SER A 87 -5.13 -3.41 -12.03
C SER A 87 -4.38 -2.59 -11.00
N ILE A 88 -3.74 -3.28 -10.06
CA ILE A 88 -2.88 -2.69 -9.05
C ILE A 88 -1.52 -3.36 -9.16
N LEU A 89 -0.46 -2.59 -9.37
CA LEU A 89 0.90 -3.10 -9.49
C LEU A 89 1.78 -2.50 -8.41
N ASN A 90 2.63 -3.33 -7.80
CA ASN A 90 3.68 -2.88 -6.90
C ASN A 90 5.02 -3.40 -7.44
N LEU A 91 5.93 -2.47 -7.66
CA LEU A 91 7.22 -2.73 -8.30
C LEU A 91 8.40 -2.70 -7.32
N SER A 92 8.17 -2.42 -6.02
CA SER A 92 9.21 -2.15 -5.02
C SER A 92 9.39 -3.24 -3.95
N SER A 93 8.56 -4.29 -3.95
CA SER A 93 8.21 -5.06 -2.74
C SER A 93 9.37 -5.43 -1.79
N GLU A 94 9.41 -4.75 -0.65
CA GLU A 94 9.81 -5.33 0.64
C GLU A 94 8.56 -5.45 1.53
N SER A 95 8.25 -6.68 1.94
CA SER A 95 7.44 -7.02 3.12
C SER A 95 6.07 -6.32 3.28
N THR A 96 5.14 -6.54 2.35
CA THR A 96 3.71 -6.52 2.70
C THR A 96 3.11 -7.89 2.39
N SER A 97 1.87 -8.20 2.80
CA SER A 97 1.24 -9.50 2.48
C SER A 97 0.26 -9.32 1.31
N LEU A 98 0.63 -9.76 0.09
CA LEU A 98 -0.27 -9.79 -1.08
C LEU A 98 -1.64 -10.37 -0.71
N ARG A 99 -1.62 -11.43 0.12
CA ARG A 99 -2.81 -12.13 0.59
C ARG A 99 -3.76 -11.21 1.35
N GLY A 100 -3.26 -10.33 2.23
CA GLY A 100 -4.13 -9.43 2.99
C GLY A 100 -4.76 -8.36 2.10
N TYR A 101 -4.03 -7.82 1.12
CA TYR A 101 -4.63 -6.91 0.12
C TYR A 101 -5.69 -7.62 -0.73
N CYS A 102 -5.40 -8.83 -1.23
CA CYS A 102 -6.38 -9.60 -2.00
C CYS A 102 -7.67 -9.82 -1.20
N ARG A 103 -7.53 -10.15 0.09
CA ARG A 103 -8.68 -10.28 0.99
C ARG A 103 -9.47 -8.98 1.10
N ALA A 104 -8.81 -7.88 1.45
CA ALA A 104 -9.48 -6.61 1.70
C ALA A 104 -10.18 -6.06 0.44
N LEU A 105 -9.51 -6.16 -0.72
CA LEU A 105 -10.02 -5.70 -2.02
C LEU A 105 -11.17 -6.57 -2.57
N SER A 106 -11.39 -7.77 -2.00
CA SER A 106 -12.39 -8.72 -2.52
C SER A 106 -13.82 -8.45 -2.04
N SER A 107 -14.05 -7.43 -1.22
CA SER A 107 -15.39 -7.03 -0.81
C SER A 107 -16.20 -6.55 -2.03
N GLY A 108 -17.15 -7.35 -2.51
CA GLY A 108 -17.92 -7.04 -3.73
C GLY A 108 -17.19 -7.34 -5.07
N ALA A 109 -16.00 -7.94 -5.01
CA ALA A 109 -15.17 -8.19 -6.19
C ALA A 109 -14.61 -9.62 -6.20
N SER A 110 -14.15 -10.05 -7.37
CA SER A 110 -13.27 -11.20 -7.51
C SER A 110 -11.85 -10.70 -7.73
N VAL A 111 -10.91 -11.14 -6.88
CA VAL A 111 -9.53 -10.62 -6.87
C VAL A 111 -8.54 -11.73 -7.13
N LEU A 112 -7.70 -11.54 -8.15
CA LEU A 112 -6.54 -12.41 -8.42
C LEU A 112 -5.26 -11.59 -8.25
N GLY A 113 -4.39 -12.01 -7.34
CA GLY A 113 -3.06 -11.45 -7.14
C GLY A 113 -1.98 -12.45 -7.49
N ILE A 114 -0.89 -11.97 -8.09
CA ILE A 114 0.35 -12.71 -8.26
C ILE A 114 1.49 -11.88 -7.67
N GLU A 115 2.40 -12.54 -6.97
CA GLU A 115 3.62 -11.94 -6.46
C GLU A 115 4.83 -12.79 -6.79
N TRP A 116 5.96 -12.12 -6.97
CA TRP A 116 7.26 -12.74 -6.74
C TRP A 116 8.27 -11.78 -6.14
N GLY A 117 9.25 -12.31 -5.41
CA GLY A 117 10.34 -11.51 -4.85
C GLY A 117 11.52 -12.33 -4.29
N GLY A 118 12.70 -12.17 -4.87
CA GLY A 118 13.85 -13.02 -4.48
C GLY A 118 13.77 -14.44 -5.07
N LYS A 119 14.57 -15.38 -4.57
CA LYS A 119 14.80 -16.68 -5.25
C LYS A 119 13.72 -17.75 -5.01
N THR A 120 12.79 -17.57 -4.07
CA THR A 120 11.87 -18.64 -3.62
C THR A 120 10.47 -18.14 -3.26
N TRP A 121 10.15 -16.88 -3.55
CA TRP A 121 8.86 -16.30 -3.21
C TRP A 121 8.14 -16.06 -4.52
N GLU A 122 7.29 -17.00 -4.93
CA GLU A 122 6.31 -16.84 -6.01
C GLU A 122 4.97 -17.32 -5.46
N ALA A 123 3.94 -16.48 -5.52
CA ALA A 123 2.62 -16.89 -5.08
C ALA A 123 1.51 -16.39 -6.00
N ILE A 124 0.43 -17.16 -6.06
CA ILE A 124 -0.85 -16.74 -6.66
C ILE A 124 -1.94 -16.83 -5.59
N THR A 125 -2.74 -15.79 -5.47
CA THR A 125 -3.81 -15.67 -4.48
C THR A 125 -5.11 -15.28 -5.17
N TYR A 126 -6.18 -15.99 -4.86
CA TYR A 126 -7.55 -15.69 -5.29
C TYR A 126 -8.43 -15.44 -4.07
N ALA A 127 -9.19 -14.35 -4.11
CA ALA A 127 -10.06 -13.93 -3.03
C ALA A 127 -11.42 -13.44 -3.56
N GLU A 128 -12.47 -13.69 -2.80
CA GLU A 128 -13.85 -13.26 -3.06
C GLU A 128 -14.56 -12.97 -1.75
N ASP A 129 -15.36 -11.90 -1.71
CA ASP A 129 -16.22 -11.53 -0.57
C ASP A 129 -15.51 -11.47 0.80
N GLY A 130 -14.25 -11.04 0.81
CA GLY A 130 -13.44 -10.94 2.03
C GLY A 130 -12.80 -12.26 2.47
N ASP A 131 -12.90 -13.32 1.67
CA ASP A 131 -12.32 -14.63 1.96
C ASP A 131 -11.23 -15.01 0.94
N ILE A 132 -10.18 -15.69 1.44
CA ILE A 132 -9.18 -16.29 0.56
C ILE A 132 -9.71 -17.63 0.07
N VAL A 133 -10.14 -17.64 -1.19
CA VAL A 133 -10.68 -18.83 -1.85
C VAL A 133 -9.55 -19.80 -2.19
N ALA A 134 -8.44 -19.29 -2.73
CA ALA A 134 -7.30 -20.14 -3.08
C ALA A 134 -5.98 -19.38 -2.92
N HIS A 135 -4.94 -20.06 -2.44
CA HIS A 135 -3.61 -19.47 -2.33
C HIS A 135 -2.55 -20.56 -2.52
N PHE A 136 -1.57 -20.30 -3.39
CA PHE A 136 -0.49 -21.23 -3.70
C PHE A 136 0.84 -20.47 -3.58
N PRO A 137 1.59 -20.65 -2.49
CA PRO A 137 2.89 -20.02 -2.26
C PRO A 137 4.02 -20.82 -2.93
N GLU A 138 5.26 -20.30 -2.80
CA GLU A 138 6.52 -20.97 -3.14
C GLU A 138 6.50 -21.70 -4.51
N GLY A 139 6.65 -20.96 -5.61
CA GLY A 139 6.62 -21.55 -6.95
C GLY A 139 5.23 -22.01 -7.38
N PHE A 140 4.17 -21.42 -6.81
CA PHE A 140 2.79 -21.84 -7.07
C PHE A 140 2.54 -23.31 -6.66
N SER A 141 3.15 -23.75 -5.56
CA SER A 141 3.15 -25.13 -5.08
C SER A 141 1.75 -25.60 -4.69
N ARG A 142 1.31 -26.70 -5.31
CA ARG A 142 0.04 -27.38 -4.98
C ARG A 142 0.07 -28.09 -3.63
N GLU A 143 1.25 -28.43 -3.13
CA GLU A 143 1.41 -29.11 -1.84
C GLU A 143 1.18 -28.15 -0.66
N LEU A 144 1.45 -26.87 -0.89
CA LEU A 144 1.29 -25.79 0.09
C LEU A 144 -0.01 -24.99 -0.14
N ALA A 145 -0.93 -25.54 -0.93
CA ALA A 145 -2.19 -24.90 -1.26
C ALA A 145 -3.02 -24.61 0.01
N GLY A 146 -3.59 -23.41 0.07
CA GLY A 146 -4.51 -22.99 1.12
C GLY A 146 -5.75 -22.29 0.56
N GLY A 147 -6.66 -21.90 1.44
CA GLY A 147 -7.94 -21.25 1.10
C GLY A 147 -9.13 -22.20 1.24
N THR A 148 -10.34 -21.66 1.06
CA THR A 148 -11.60 -22.40 1.22
C THR A 148 -11.94 -23.32 0.04
N ASN A 149 -11.43 -23.02 -1.15
CA ASN A 149 -11.58 -23.82 -2.36
C ASN A 149 -10.36 -23.67 -3.29
N PRO A 150 -9.24 -24.37 -3.00
CA PRO A 150 -8.02 -24.29 -3.81
C PRO A 150 -8.22 -24.67 -5.29
N GLU A 151 -9.21 -25.53 -5.59
CA GLU A 151 -9.49 -25.97 -6.96
C GLU A 151 -9.97 -24.84 -7.88
N ALA A 152 -10.39 -23.70 -7.32
CA ALA A 152 -10.79 -22.51 -8.08
C ALA A 152 -9.72 -21.98 -9.05
N LEU A 153 -8.43 -22.28 -8.81
CA LEU A 153 -7.31 -21.89 -9.68
C LEU A 153 -6.71 -23.05 -10.48
N SER A 154 -7.43 -24.16 -10.62
CA SER A 154 -6.88 -25.37 -11.26
C SER A 154 -6.42 -25.13 -12.71
N GLN A 155 -7.15 -24.30 -13.47
CA GLN A 155 -6.84 -24.01 -14.87
C GLN A 155 -5.60 -23.11 -15.00
N GLU A 156 -5.53 -22.06 -14.19
CA GLU A 156 -4.40 -21.13 -14.09
C GLU A 156 -3.13 -21.87 -13.72
N LEU A 157 -3.19 -22.70 -12.68
CA LEU A 157 -2.05 -23.49 -12.23
C LEU A 157 -1.65 -24.55 -13.24
N GLN A 158 -2.61 -25.21 -13.90
CA GLN A 158 -2.28 -26.14 -14.96
C GLN A 158 -1.56 -25.42 -16.12
N PHE A 159 -1.94 -24.19 -16.42
CA PHE A 159 -1.28 -23.40 -17.45
C PHE A 159 0.13 -22.97 -17.06
N ILE A 160 0.33 -22.47 -15.84
CA ILE A 160 1.65 -22.10 -15.32
C ILE A 160 2.57 -23.33 -15.25
N HIS A 161 2.10 -24.45 -14.72
CA HIS A 161 2.89 -25.67 -14.53
C HIS A 161 3.17 -26.46 -15.82
N GLN A 162 2.65 -26.04 -16.97
CA GLN A 162 3.09 -26.58 -18.27
C GLN A 162 4.55 -26.22 -18.59
N PHE A 163 5.09 -25.19 -17.94
CA PHE A 163 6.44 -24.72 -18.12
C PHE A 163 7.31 -25.27 -16.97
N SER A 164 7.99 -26.40 -17.20
CA SER A 164 8.76 -27.14 -16.18
C SER A 164 9.85 -26.29 -15.49
N GLU A 165 9.99 -26.45 -14.17
CA GLU A 165 11.00 -25.82 -13.31
C GLU A 165 12.41 -26.43 -13.44
N ASP A 166 12.58 -27.53 -14.19
CA ASP A 166 13.85 -28.29 -14.25
C ASP A 166 15.02 -27.50 -14.87
N ALA A 167 14.79 -26.27 -15.33
CA ALA A 167 15.81 -25.32 -15.76
C ALA A 167 15.44 -23.88 -15.39
N PRO A 168 16.41 -22.96 -15.19
CA PRO A 168 16.14 -21.54 -14.95
C PRO A 168 15.28 -20.86 -16.03
N ALA A 169 15.33 -21.37 -17.26
CA ALA A 169 14.47 -20.93 -18.35
C ALA A 169 12.98 -21.23 -18.11
N GLY A 170 12.69 -22.25 -17.30
CA GLY A 170 11.38 -22.67 -16.84
C GLY A 170 10.71 -21.68 -15.89
N VAL A 171 11.44 -21.22 -14.88
CA VAL A 171 10.93 -20.22 -13.90
C VAL A 171 10.53 -18.91 -14.61
N VAL A 172 11.35 -18.43 -15.55
CA VAL A 172 11.01 -17.22 -16.33
C VAL A 172 9.77 -17.46 -17.20
N ALA A 173 9.60 -18.67 -17.74
CA ALA A 173 8.42 -19.03 -18.51
C ALA A 173 7.15 -19.14 -17.64
N GLN A 174 7.25 -19.67 -16.42
CA GLN A 174 6.16 -19.66 -15.45
C GLN A 174 5.74 -18.23 -15.07
N LYS A 175 6.71 -17.33 -14.81
CA LYS A 175 6.44 -15.90 -14.58
C LYS A 175 5.77 -15.25 -15.79
N ALA A 176 6.23 -15.53 -17.01
CA ALA A 176 5.59 -15.04 -18.23
C ALA A 176 4.16 -15.59 -18.40
N ALA A 177 3.90 -16.85 -18.04
CA ALA A 177 2.56 -17.44 -18.04
C ALA A 177 1.65 -16.80 -16.98
N ALA A 178 2.18 -16.52 -15.79
CA ALA A 178 1.50 -15.80 -14.73
C ALA A 178 1.11 -14.37 -15.16
N LEU A 179 2.02 -13.63 -15.80
CA LEU A 179 1.71 -12.31 -16.39
C LEU A 179 0.64 -12.41 -17.47
N ALA A 180 0.69 -13.43 -18.33
CA ALA A 180 -0.32 -13.64 -19.37
C ALA A 180 -1.73 -13.92 -18.77
N ILE A 181 -1.81 -14.59 -17.62
CA ILE A 181 -3.09 -14.78 -16.90
C ILE A 181 -3.63 -13.44 -16.41
N LEU A 182 -2.79 -12.59 -15.81
CA LEU A 182 -3.23 -11.28 -15.31
C LEU A 182 -3.54 -10.30 -16.44
N GLU A 183 -2.78 -10.30 -17.53
CA GLU A 183 -3.11 -9.53 -18.74
C GLU A 183 -4.50 -9.94 -19.25
N ALA A 184 -4.77 -11.24 -19.36
CA ALA A 184 -6.05 -11.74 -19.83
C ALA A 184 -7.22 -11.38 -18.91
N ARG A 185 -6.98 -11.29 -17.60
CA ARG A 185 -8.01 -10.91 -16.61
C ARG A 185 -8.24 -9.40 -16.53
N SER A 186 -7.18 -8.62 -16.58
CA SER A 186 -7.24 -7.18 -16.38
C SER A 186 -7.44 -6.37 -17.66
N GLY A 187 -7.07 -6.95 -18.81
CA GLY A 187 -6.94 -6.22 -20.08
C GLY A 187 -5.71 -5.31 -20.14
N LEU A 188 -4.89 -5.25 -19.08
CA LEU A 188 -3.68 -4.44 -19.04
C LEU A 188 -2.49 -5.27 -19.52
N ARG A 189 -1.84 -4.82 -20.60
CA ARG A 189 -0.52 -5.31 -20.99
C ARG A 189 0.56 -4.36 -20.49
N ILE A 190 1.45 -4.86 -19.63
CA ILE A 190 2.65 -4.14 -19.18
C ILE A 190 3.64 -4.08 -20.35
N THR A 191 3.78 -2.92 -20.99
CA THR A 191 4.76 -2.68 -22.04
C THR A 191 5.91 -1.80 -21.57
N GLU A 192 7.03 -1.79 -22.30
CA GLU A 192 8.09 -0.80 -22.03
C GLU A 192 7.57 0.64 -22.14
N GLU A 193 6.68 0.93 -23.08
CA GLU A 193 6.03 2.23 -23.19
C GLU A 193 5.17 2.54 -21.96
N TRP A 194 4.39 1.57 -21.48
CA TRP A 194 3.61 1.71 -20.26
C TRP A 194 4.53 2.01 -19.09
N LEU A 195 5.62 1.27 -18.91
CA LEU A 195 6.59 1.51 -17.84
C LEU A 195 7.27 2.89 -17.89
N ASN A 196 7.33 3.52 -19.07
CA ASN A 196 7.89 4.85 -19.28
C ASN A 196 6.83 5.97 -19.34
N SER A 197 5.57 5.65 -19.06
CA SER A 197 4.49 6.63 -19.00
C SER A 197 4.15 6.98 -17.56
N THR A 198 3.50 8.13 -17.40
CA THR A 198 2.99 8.62 -16.13
C THR A 198 1.69 7.89 -15.76
N HIS A 199 1.61 7.43 -14.52
CA HIS A 199 0.46 6.70 -13.97
C HIS A 199 0.01 7.27 -12.64
N GLU A 200 -1.23 6.96 -12.30
CA GLU A 200 -1.72 7.12 -10.94
C GLU A 200 -1.00 6.16 -9.99
N VAL A 201 -0.39 6.71 -8.95
CA VAL A 201 0.34 5.98 -7.92
C VAL A 201 -0.22 6.32 -6.55
N VAL A 202 -0.60 5.29 -5.81
CA VAL A 202 -1.01 5.39 -4.41
C VAL A 202 0.19 5.06 -3.53
N TYR A 203 0.56 5.99 -2.66
CA TYR A 203 1.59 5.79 -1.65
C TYR A 203 0.98 5.31 -0.35
N VAL A 204 1.55 4.23 0.19
CA VAL A 204 1.11 3.58 1.41
C VAL A 204 2.29 3.49 2.36
N ASP A 205 2.18 4.08 3.55
CA ASP A 205 3.21 3.91 4.57
C ASP A 205 3.22 2.45 5.03
N VAL A 206 4.39 1.83 5.06
CA VAL A 206 4.50 0.45 5.55
C VAL A 206 4.33 0.46 7.07
N PRO A 207 3.39 -0.32 7.64
CA PRO A 207 3.31 -0.50 9.07
C PRO A 207 4.61 -1.15 9.56
N VAL A 208 5.39 -0.44 10.36
CA VAL A 208 6.64 -1.00 10.91
C VAL A 208 6.32 -1.90 12.10
N GLY A 209 6.04 -3.17 11.84
CA GLY A 209 5.82 -4.20 12.85
C GLY A 209 6.16 -5.57 12.30
N ASP A 210 6.55 -6.49 13.19
CA ASP A 210 6.83 -7.87 12.83
C ASP A 210 5.63 -8.52 12.14
N GLY A 211 5.95 -9.38 11.17
CA GLY A 211 5.10 -10.01 10.17
C GLY A 211 3.66 -10.38 10.58
N ASP A 212 2.80 -10.42 9.58
CA ASP A 212 1.38 -10.78 9.60
C ASP A 212 0.39 -9.79 10.24
N SER A 213 0.85 -8.83 11.03
CA SER A 213 -0.03 -7.81 11.63
C SER A 213 -0.25 -6.55 10.76
N ALA A 214 0.49 -6.40 9.66
CA ALA A 214 0.46 -5.20 8.79
C ALA A 214 -0.90 -4.92 8.11
N HIS A 215 -1.77 -5.93 7.97
CA HIS A 215 -3.14 -5.75 7.46
C HIS A 215 -4.21 -6.00 8.51
N SER A 216 -3.80 -6.22 9.76
CA SER A 216 -4.68 -6.00 10.91
C SER A 216 -4.96 -4.52 11.11
N GLY A 217 -4.45 -3.58 10.30
CA GLY A 217 -4.83 -2.15 10.34
C GLY A 217 -6.26 -1.89 9.84
N ALA A 218 -6.70 -2.61 8.79
CA ALA A 218 -8.09 -2.57 8.32
C ALA A 218 -9.07 -3.26 9.29
N ILE A 219 -8.56 -4.05 10.24
CA ILE A 219 -9.31 -4.67 11.34
C ILE A 219 -8.57 -4.40 12.66
N ALA A 220 -7.97 -3.22 12.81
CA ALA A 220 -7.33 -2.84 14.05
C ALA A 220 -8.47 -2.27 14.85
N SER A 221 -9.12 -3.16 15.61
CA SER A 221 -10.01 -2.85 16.73
C SER A 221 -9.82 -1.40 17.12
N GLN A 222 -10.70 -0.52 16.65
CA GLN A 222 -10.64 0.89 17.00
C GLN A 222 -10.43 0.91 18.51
N PRO A 223 -9.39 1.61 19.03
CA PRO A 223 -9.24 1.71 20.47
C PRO A 223 -10.59 2.19 20.97
N THR A 224 -11.27 1.34 21.74
CA THR A 224 -12.64 1.59 22.15
C THR A 224 -12.55 2.68 23.19
N ILE A 225 -12.47 3.92 22.73
CA ILE A 225 -12.58 5.12 23.54
C ILE A 225 -14.04 5.10 23.99
N PRO A 226 -14.34 4.95 25.28
CA PRO A 226 -15.71 5.09 25.75
C PRO A 226 -16.16 6.51 25.38
N ASN A 227 -17.24 6.64 24.61
CA ASN A 227 -17.65 7.86 23.87
C ASN A 227 -16.83 8.09 22.59
N SER A 228 -17.09 7.28 21.55
CA SER A 228 -16.35 7.36 20.29
C SER A 228 -16.37 8.80 19.72
N PRO A 229 -15.20 9.38 19.42
CA PRO A 229 -15.08 10.64 18.68
C PRO A 229 -15.83 10.65 17.34
N ASP A 230 -16.23 9.49 16.82
CA ASP A 230 -17.01 9.36 15.57
C ASP A 230 -18.27 10.21 15.58
N ALA A 231 -18.94 10.33 16.73
CA ALA A 231 -20.17 11.12 16.88
C ALA A 231 -19.93 12.61 17.12
N TRP A 232 -18.66 13.06 17.19
CA TRP A 232 -18.36 14.47 17.43
C TRP A 232 -18.69 15.33 16.20
N PRO A 233 -19.14 16.58 16.40
CA PRO A 233 -19.29 17.52 15.30
C PRO A 233 -17.97 17.70 14.53
N HIS A 234 -18.07 17.91 13.20
CA HIS A 234 -16.91 18.14 12.32
C HIS A 234 -15.91 19.17 12.90
N SER A 235 -16.39 20.30 13.40
CA SER A 235 -15.52 21.34 14.00
C SER A 235 -14.72 20.85 15.22
N LYS A 236 -15.29 19.95 16.03
CA LYS A 236 -14.61 19.35 17.18
C LYS A 236 -13.56 18.33 16.73
N LYS A 237 -13.85 17.55 15.68
CA LYS A 237 -12.88 16.64 15.05
C LYS A 237 -11.68 17.41 14.48
N CYS A 238 -11.92 18.46 13.70
CA CYS A 238 -10.85 19.30 13.15
C CYS A 238 -10.02 19.99 14.24
N GLY A 239 -10.66 20.49 15.30
CA GLY A 239 -9.95 21.05 16.46
C GLY A 239 -9.05 20.04 17.17
N LEU A 240 -9.50 18.79 17.32
CA LEU A 240 -8.70 17.70 17.88
C LEU A 240 -7.49 17.38 16.99
N LEU A 241 -7.68 17.29 15.67
CA LEU A 241 -6.61 17.03 14.71
C LEU A 241 -5.51 18.11 14.76
N LEU A 242 -5.92 19.39 14.77
CA LEU A 242 -4.98 20.51 14.91
C LEU A 242 -4.21 20.45 16.23
N TRP A 243 -4.87 20.11 17.34
CA TRP A 243 -4.20 19.95 18.63
C TRP A 243 -3.18 18.79 18.64
N ILE A 244 -3.51 17.66 18.02
CA ILE A 244 -2.57 16.53 17.86
C ILE A 244 -1.37 16.94 17.02
N ILE A 245 -1.57 17.69 15.94
CA ILE A 245 -0.48 18.23 15.13
C ILE A 245 0.45 19.07 16.02
N ASP A 246 -0.09 20.00 16.82
CA ASP A 246 0.70 20.87 17.71
C ASP A 246 1.53 20.09 18.72
N LEU A 247 0.91 19.06 19.31
CA LEU A 247 1.57 18.17 20.26
C LEU A 247 2.75 17.45 19.60
N LEU A 248 2.54 16.85 18.42
CA LEU A 248 3.58 16.11 17.71
C LEU A 248 4.70 17.03 17.22
N VAL A 249 4.37 18.20 16.66
CA VAL A 249 5.32 19.24 16.26
C VAL A 249 6.22 19.66 17.41
N THR A 250 5.62 19.95 18.58
CA THR A 250 6.37 20.38 19.76
C THR A 250 7.25 19.27 20.29
N LYS A 251 6.73 18.05 20.40
CA LYS A 251 7.44 16.91 21.00
C LYS A 251 8.64 16.46 20.16
N PHE A 252 8.46 16.39 18.83
CA PHE A 252 9.47 15.87 17.91
C PHE A 252 10.29 16.97 17.22
N GLY A 253 10.06 18.24 17.57
CA GLY A 253 10.81 19.38 17.06
C GLY A 253 10.70 19.51 15.54
N PHE A 254 9.48 19.51 15.00
CA PHE A 254 9.27 19.75 13.57
C PHE A 254 9.31 21.25 13.27
N GLU A 255 10.34 21.67 12.56
CA GLU A 255 10.50 23.06 12.09
C GLU A 255 10.12 23.17 10.61
N TRP A 256 8.96 22.64 10.23
CA TRP A 256 8.48 22.65 8.85
C TRP A 256 7.52 23.84 8.66
N PRO A 257 7.93 24.88 7.88
CA PRO A 257 7.04 25.99 7.56
C PRO A 257 5.70 25.53 6.99
N GLU A 258 5.73 24.44 6.24
CA GLU A 258 4.60 23.87 5.52
C GLU A 258 3.48 23.43 6.49
N ILE A 259 3.84 22.83 7.64
CA ILE A 259 2.86 22.48 8.69
C ILE A 259 2.24 23.76 9.29
N SER A 260 3.06 24.78 9.53
CA SER A 260 2.60 26.03 10.14
C SER A 260 1.66 26.79 9.21
N GLU A 261 1.96 26.80 7.92
CA GLU A 261 1.12 27.37 6.87
C GLU A 261 -0.21 26.63 6.74
N ALA A 262 -0.20 25.29 6.69
CA ALA A 262 -1.42 24.48 6.63
C ALA A 262 -2.34 24.74 7.82
N ARG A 263 -1.76 24.82 9.03
CA ARG A 263 -2.50 25.15 10.26
C ARG A 263 -3.12 26.55 10.21
N SER A 264 -2.39 27.54 9.69
CA SER A 264 -2.89 28.90 9.53
C SER A 264 -4.06 28.96 8.55
N ALA A 265 -3.95 28.25 7.41
CA ALA A 265 -5.02 28.13 6.43
C ALA A 265 -6.28 27.52 7.06
N TYR A 266 -6.18 26.37 7.73
CA TYR A 266 -7.32 25.74 8.39
C TYR A 266 -7.92 26.58 9.51
N GLY A 267 -7.08 27.24 10.32
CA GLY A 267 -7.54 28.15 11.38
C GLY A 267 -8.33 29.36 10.84
N SER A 268 -8.10 29.74 9.58
CA SER A 268 -8.84 30.80 8.89
C SER A 268 -10.00 30.28 8.02
N GLY A 269 -10.26 28.97 8.01
CA GLY A 269 -11.32 28.35 7.21
C GLY A 269 -10.99 28.16 5.73
N HIS A 270 -9.71 28.20 5.35
CA HIS A 270 -9.24 27.95 3.99
C HIS A 270 -8.63 26.56 3.85
N VAL A 271 -8.74 25.99 2.65
CA VAL A 271 -8.06 24.75 2.27
C VAL A 271 -6.67 25.12 1.74
N PRO A 272 -5.57 24.50 2.24
CA PRO A 272 -4.23 24.72 1.71
C PRO A 272 -4.08 24.33 0.25
N GLU A 273 -3.02 24.82 -0.40
CA GLU A 273 -2.68 24.40 -1.77
C GLU A 273 -2.12 22.98 -1.79
N GLU A 274 -2.38 22.23 -2.87
CA GLU A 274 -1.91 20.83 -3.02
C GLU A 274 -0.37 20.71 -2.99
N ALA A 275 0.35 21.75 -3.41
CA ALA A 275 1.80 21.81 -3.32
C ALA A 275 2.30 21.68 -1.86
N LEU A 276 1.54 22.22 -0.90
CA LEU A 276 1.90 22.16 0.52
C LEU A 276 1.84 20.73 1.05
N HIS A 277 0.81 19.97 0.67
CA HIS A 277 0.69 18.56 1.03
C HIS A 277 1.81 17.72 0.41
N THR A 278 2.16 18.05 -0.83
CA THR A 278 3.28 17.42 -1.54
C THR A 278 4.60 17.64 -0.79
N GLU A 279 4.86 18.87 -0.35
CA GLU A 279 6.07 19.21 0.43
C GLU A 279 6.09 18.50 1.80
N VAL A 280 4.97 18.46 2.53
CA VAL A 280 4.86 17.72 3.80
C VAL A 280 5.12 16.23 3.61
N MET A 281 4.58 15.63 2.53
CA MET A 281 4.84 14.25 2.17
C MET A 281 6.33 14.01 1.90
N ASP A 282 6.99 14.85 1.10
CA ASP A 282 8.41 14.73 0.79
C ASP A 282 9.31 14.90 2.03
N ARG A 283 8.90 15.74 2.99
CA ARG A 283 9.57 15.86 4.30
C ARG A 283 9.42 14.58 5.13
N THR A 284 8.21 14.02 5.18
CA THR A 284 7.95 12.75 5.87
C THR A 284 8.70 11.57 5.23
N LEU A 285 8.77 11.51 3.89
CA LEU A 285 9.57 10.54 3.15
C LEU A 285 11.05 10.59 3.53
N ARG A 286 11.61 11.80 3.65
CA ARG A 286 12.99 12.02 4.11
C ARG A 286 13.21 11.47 5.52
N LEU A 287 12.28 11.69 6.46
CA LEU A 287 12.40 11.09 7.80
C LEU A 287 12.46 9.56 7.76
N GLY A 288 11.66 8.94 6.88
CA GLY A 288 11.67 7.49 6.71
C GLY A 288 13.01 6.97 6.16
N ARG A 289 13.61 7.71 5.22
CA ARG A 289 14.96 7.43 4.71
C ARG A 289 16.02 7.59 5.78
N ASP A 290 16.01 8.71 6.52
CA ASP A 290 16.95 8.99 7.61
C ASP A 290 16.90 7.88 8.67
N TRP A 291 15.71 7.36 8.97
CA TRP A 291 15.55 6.22 9.87
C TRP A 291 16.16 4.92 9.31
N LEU A 292 15.90 4.59 8.04
CA LEU A 292 16.49 3.40 7.40
C LEU A 292 18.01 3.47 7.33
N GLU A 293 18.56 4.64 7.00
CA GLU A 293 20.00 4.88 7.01
C GLU A 293 20.55 4.66 8.44
N ALA A 294 19.91 5.24 9.45
CA ALA A 294 20.28 5.05 10.85
C ALA A 294 20.13 3.60 11.35
N THR A 295 19.31 2.75 10.72
CA THR A 295 19.27 1.30 11.04
C THR A 295 20.40 0.51 10.39
N ASN A 296 20.90 0.96 9.24
CA ASN A 296 21.95 0.29 8.48
C ASN A 296 23.36 0.66 8.95
N GLU A 297 23.52 1.78 9.66
CA GLU A 297 24.80 2.19 10.24
C GLU A 297 25.18 1.31 11.44
N TYR A 298 26.33 0.63 11.32
CA TYR A 298 26.88 -0.26 12.35
C TYR A 298 27.13 0.41 13.72
N GLU A 299 27.21 1.75 13.75
CA GLU A 299 27.48 2.55 14.95
C GLU A 299 26.23 3.21 15.56
N SER A 300 25.06 3.07 14.93
CA SER A 300 23.83 3.69 15.44
C SER A 300 23.31 2.97 16.67
N SER A 301 23.09 3.71 17.76
CA SER A 301 22.48 3.14 18.96
C SER A 301 21.01 2.78 18.70
N ALA A 302 20.53 1.68 19.27
CA ALA A 302 19.11 1.27 19.18
C ALA A 302 18.15 2.39 19.61
N ALA A 303 18.54 3.23 20.59
CA ALA A 303 17.76 4.36 21.04
C ALA A 303 17.64 5.47 19.98
N ASN A 304 18.70 5.73 19.21
CA ASN A 304 18.68 6.72 18.13
C ASN A 304 17.80 6.23 16.96
N SER A 305 17.97 4.98 16.55
CA SER A 305 17.11 4.37 15.52
C SER A 305 15.63 4.40 15.93
N GLU A 306 15.33 4.03 17.18
CA GLU A 306 13.96 4.07 17.71
C GLU A 306 13.39 5.50 17.75
N PHE A 307 14.18 6.48 18.18
CA PHE A 307 13.76 7.88 18.14
C PHE A 307 13.44 8.35 16.71
N MET A 308 14.30 8.04 15.74
CA MET A 308 14.08 8.38 14.32
C MET A 308 12.82 7.68 13.77
N ARG A 309 12.59 6.43 14.16
CA ARG A 309 11.37 5.68 13.82
C ARG A 309 10.11 6.37 14.34
N LEU A 310 10.10 6.75 15.63
CA LEU A 310 8.96 7.44 16.25
C LEU A 310 8.75 8.84 15.64
N ARG A 311 9.85 9.55 15.31
CA ARG A 311 9.79 10.82 14.61
C ARG A 311 9.16 10.67 13.22
N TRP A 312 9.57 9.69 12.43
CA TRP A 312 8.94 9.43 11.14
C TRP A 312 7.45 9.09 11.28
N ARG A 313 7.05 8.26 12.26
CA ARG A 313 5.62 8.01 12.57
C ARG A 313 4.84 9.27 12.93
N ALA A 314 5.44 10.17 13.71
CA ALA A 314 4.83 11.46 14.03
C ALA A 314 4.63 12.31 12.76
N GLY A 315 5.58 12.29 11.83
CA GLY A 315 5.44 12.93 10.52
C GLY A 315 4.28 12.38 9.70
N ILE A 316 4.11 11.05 9.66
CA ILE A 316 2.95 10.41 9.02
C ILE A 316 1.65 10.85 9.69
N ALA A 317 1.59 10.79 11.03
CA ALA A 317 0.39 11.17 11.77
C ALA A 317 -0.02 12.63 11.49
N ILE A 318 0.95 13.55 11.41
CA ILE A 318 0.70 14.95 11.02
C ILE A 318 0.16 15.02 9.59
N ARG A 319 0.82 14.37 8.62
CA ARG A 319 0.39 14.37 7.21
C ARG A 319 -1.04 13.85 7.06
N VAL A 320 -1.35 12.73 7.69
CA VAL A 320 -2.70 12.13 7.70
C VAL A 320 -3.70 13.08 8.36
N ALA A 321 -3.39 13.67 9.51
CA ALA A 321 -4.27 14.62 10.18
C ALA A 321 -4.59 15.84 9.31
N LEU A 322 -3.61 16.38 8.57
CA LEU A 322 -3.81 17.50 7.66
C LEU A 322 -4.79 17.15 6.53
N ARG A 323 -4.72 15.94 5.96
CA ARG A 323 -5.68 15.46 4.94
C ARG A 323 -7.06 15.19 5.53
N GLU A 324 -7.13 14.62 6.73
CA GLU A 324 -8.40 14.34 7.40
C GLU A 324 -9.22 15.60 7.69
N ILE A 325 -8.57 16.74 7.97
CA ILE A 325 -9.26 18.02 8.20
C ILE A 325 -10.05 18.48 6.96
N GLU A 326 -9.60 18.14 5.75
CA GLU A 326 -10.25 18.53 4.49
C GLU A 326 -11.49 17.69 4.18
N GLN A 327 -11.63 16.52 4.83
CA GLN A 327 -12.74 15.62 4.60
C GLN A 327 -14.01 16.14 5.25
N SER A 328 -15.15 15.94 4.59
CA SER A 328 -16.46 16.32 5.14
C SER A 328 -16.75 15.66 6.49
N ASP A 329 -16.26 14.44 6.70
CA ASP A 329 -16.32 13.72 7.97
C ASP A 329 -14.94 13.09 8.31
N PRO A 330 -14.09 13.77 9.10
CA PRO A 330 -12.75 13.27 9.44
C PRO A 330 -12.82 11.93 10.20
N LYS A 331 -12.05 10.94 9.72
CA LYS A 331 -12.02 9.58 10.29
C LYS A 331 -11.15 9.42 11.54
N LEU A 332 -10.29 10.41 11.84
CA LEU A 332 -9.38 10.43 12.99
C LEU A 332 -8.39 9.26 13.04
N SER A 333 -8.10 8.64 11.89
CA SER A 333 -7.09 7.60 11.71
C SER A 333 -5.70 8.07 12.14
N SER A 334 -5.40 9.37 12.01
CA SER A 334 -4.19 10.00 12.54
C SER A 334 -3.99 9.80 14.05
N LEU A 335 -5.05 9.58 14.84
CA LEU A 335 -4.93 9.34 16.28
C LEU A 335 -4.23 8.01 16.59
N GLN A 336 -4.49 6.96 15.79
CA GLN A 336 -3.83 5.68 15.97
C GLN A 336 -2.33 5.79 15.63
N LEU A 337 -1.99 6.54 14.58
CA LEU A 337 -0.59 6.84 14.22
C LEU A 337 0.10 7.70 15.30
N ALA A 338 -0.61 8.70 15.84
CA ALA A 338 -0.12 9.53 16.93
C ALA A 338 0.11 8.70 18.20
N LYS A 339 -0.79 7.78 18.55
CA LYS A 339 -0.62 6.82 19.65
C LYS A 339 0.67 6.03 19.51
N GLU A 340 0.92 5.52 18.31
CA GLU A 340 2.13 4.75 18.02
C GLU A 340 3.41 5.58 18.15
N ALA A 341 3.39 6.83 17.67
CA ALA A 341 4.53 7.75 17.83
C ALA A 341 4.74 8.18 19.29
N LEU A 342 3.67 8.41 20.03
CA LEU A 342 3.72 8.90 21.41
C LEU A 342 4.05 7.80 22.42
N GLY A 343 3.75 6.53 22.09
CA GLY A 343 4.06 5.36 22.91
C GLY A 343 3.53 5.50 24.33
N MET A 344 4.46 5.53 25.30
CA MET A 344 4.13 5.59 26.73
C MET A 344 3.42 6.87 27.19
N GLU A 345 3.46 7.95 26.40
CA GLU A 345 2.76 9.20 26.72
C GLU A 345 1.31 9.24 26.23
N TRP A 346 0.92 8.28 25.37
CA TRP A 346 -0.43 8.20 24.84
C TRP A 346 -1.54 8.17 25.91
N PRO A 347 -1.41 7.44 27.04
CA PRO A 347 -2.48 7.43 28.06
C PRO A 347 -2.83 8.81 28.60
N THR A 348 -1.86 9.70 28.76
CA THR A 348 -2.10 11.09 29.20
C THR A 348 -2.85 11.89 28.15
N VAL A 349 -2.46 11.72 26.89
CA VAL A 349 -3.09 12.35 25.71
C VAL A 349 -4.53 11.86 25.56
N GLN A 350 -4.75 10.55 25.65
CA GLN A 350 -6.07 9.93 25.61
C GLN A 350 -6.98 10.49 26.72
N GLN A 351 -6.46 10.66 27.94
CA GLN A 351 -7.23 11.24 29.03
C GLN A 351 -7.62 12.70 28.75
N HIS A 352 -6.76 13.48 28.09
CA HIS A 352 -7.08 14.83 27.66
C HIS A 352 -8.20 14.83 26.61
N ILE A 353 -8.10 13.97 25.59
CA ILE A 353 -9.12 13.82 24.54
C ILE A 353 -10.48 13.49 25.12
N LEU A 354 -10.53 12.57 26.10
CA LEU A 354 -11.76 12.18 26.79
C LEU A 354 -12.43 13.33 27.58
N ASN A 355 -11.67 14.38 27.90
CA ASN A 355 -12.16 15.55 28.65
C ASN A 355 -12.53 16.75 27.75
N LEU A 356 -12.30 16.66 26.43
CA LEU A 356 -12.77 17.63 25.44
C LEU A 356 -14.26 17.40 25.14
#